data_AF-A0A023DWN4-F1
#
_entry.id   AF-A0A023DWN4-F1
#
_cell.length_a   1.000
_cell.length_b   1.000
_cell.length_c   1.000
_cell.angle_alpha   90.00
_cell.angle_beta   90.00
_cell.angle_gamma   90.00
#
_symmetry.space_group_name_H-M   'P 1'
#
loop_
_entity.id
_entity.type
_entity.pdbx_description
1 polymer ?
#
loop_
_entity_poly.entity_id
_entity_poly.type
_entity_poly.pdbx_seq_one_letter_code
_entity_poly.pdbx_strand_id
1 'polypeptide(L)'
;MKAIKIFFLFVTILEIATSSYASDNSKSKNKKSRKSEKLRRLPPPVNMHPQQAKGRSQQSQAQTLQQAQAQTLQQVIQKSKREHEEQQQFEKILKHTREKSEREYKEQQEQAQKQEQAQKQEQAQKQQQAQKQQQAQKQQQAQKQEQAQKQQQAQAQTLQQVIQQSKREYEEQQLAQVQTQQTDAPFFKTAIFGGSKKKFWEKNDSNMSKIIPWNTFEAEKRKAQNLFRDCSLESNQGQNKMFVRIPGFNDGSCLWSHLGIAPEDMINIMISCVFTLSKNFEDPQSRGDFFQEVFEIIDVLDPSGKLTSQKASNIMQKGSKDDAGLDIAKQFNLLKDNIFQLCKSWSSAVEKHGGRMVETAQAVTAFRPPNGSTFFQEVSQHLKVNIEIFTGKIAKGSLPSPITSSRVFKCQGAQHWLYLLQDSEELGTHYDVLLEKGKPVSKAIIEEMNSFLNK
;
A
#
# COMPACT_ATOMS: atom_id res chain seq x y z
N MET A 1 -3.89 -25.33 14.03
CA MET A 1 -4.77 -25.88 12.96
C MET A 1 -5.84 -24.87 12.48
N LYS A 2 -5.47 -23.63 12.15
CA LYS A 2 -6.36 -22.65 11.49
C LYS A 2 -5.75 -22.02 10.22
N ALA A 3 -4.53 -22.42 9.83
CA ALA A 3 -3.83 -21.92 8.65
C ALA A 3 -4.06 -22.75 7.36
N ILE A 4 -4.70 -23.92 7.45
CA ILE A 4 -4.92 -24.81 6.29
C ILE A 4 -6.23 -24.50 5.53
N LYS A 5 -7.13 -23.69 6.10
CA LYS A 5 -8.41 -23.33 5.46
C LYS A 5 -8.35 -22.12 4.52
N ILE A 6 -7.26 -21.36 4.50
CA ILE A 6 -7.09 -20.21 3.59
C ILE A 6 -6.44 -20.63 2.26
N PHE A 7 -5.70 -21.74 2.23
CA PHE A 7 -5.05 -22.23 1.01
C PHE A 7 -6.03 -22.89 0.01
N PHE A 8 -7.16 -23.42 0.48
CA PHE A 8 -8.19 -24.01 -0.38
C PHE A 8 -9.18 -23.01 -0.98
N LEU A 9 -9.19 -21.75 -0.51
CA LEU A 9 -10.07 -20.71 -1.09
C LEU A 9 -9.41 -19.98 -2.27
N PHE A 10 -8.08 -20.06 -2.41
CA PHE A 10 -7.33 -19.40 -3.50
C PHE A 10 -7.16 -20.28 -4.75
N VAL A 11 -7.30 -21.60 -4.63
CA VAL A 11 -7.19 -22.53 -5.78
C VAL A 11 -8.49 -22.55 -6.60
N THR A 12 -9.65 -22.33 -5.99
CA THR A 12 -10.95 -22.38 -6.68
C THR A 12 -11.29 -21.11 -7.48
N ILE A 13 -10.63 -19.98 -7.21
CA ILE A 13 -10.87 -18.70 -7.91
C ILE A 13 -10.03 -18.60 -9.20
N LEU A 14 -8.97 -19.39 -9.34
CA LEU A 14 -8.11 -19.37 -10.54
C LEU A 14 -8.61 -20.28 -11.68
N GLU A 15 -9.56 -21.20 -11.43
CA GLU A 15 -10.14 -22.09 -12.45
C GLU A 15 -11.36 -21.50 -13.19
N ILE A 16 -11.89 -20.35 -12.76
CA ILE A 16 -13.04 -19.70 -13.40
C ILE A 16 -12.61 -18.68 -14.49
N ALA A 17 -11.31 -18.36 -14.60
CA ALA A 17 -10.82 -17.33 -15.52
C ALA A 17 -10.28 -17.83 -16.88
N THR A 18 -10.33 -19.13 -17.20
CA THR A 18 -9.80 -19.67 -18.48
C THR A 18 -10.83 -20.37 -19.38
N SER A 19 -12.13 -20.24 -19.14
CA SER A 19 -13.18 -20.86 -19.98
C SER A 19 -14.04 -19.87 -20.79
N SER A 20 -13.43 -18.80 -21.32
CA SER A 20 -14.13 -17.91 -22.25
C SER A 20 -13.19 -17.35 -23.30
N TYR A 21 -12.79 -18.19 -24.26
CA TYR A 21 -12.33 -17.76 -25.60
C TYR A 21 -12.28 -18.99 -26.52
N ALA A 22 -13.43 -19.39 -27.05
CA ALA A 22 -13.53 -20.20 -28.27
C ALA A 22 -14.97 -20.17 -28.80
N SER A 23 -15.36 -19.09 -29.45
CA SER A 23 -16.46 -19.11 -30.43
C SER A 23 -16.19 -18.08 -31.52
N ASP A 24 -16.55 -18.45 -32.74
CA ASP A 24 -16.60 -17.65 -33.97
C ASP A 24 -15.30 -17.45 -34.76
N ASN A 25 -15.05 -18.35 -35.73
CA ASN A 25 -15.10 -17.98 -37.15
C ASN A 25 -14.89 -19.18 -38.10
N SER A 26 -15.93 -19.57 -38.83
CA SER A 26 -15.84 -19.84 -40.28
C SER A 26 -17.21 -20.19 -40.87
N LYS A 27 -17.92 -19.15 -41.33
CA LYS A 27 -18.92 -19.29 -42.39
C LYS A 27 -18.18 -19.12 -43.72
N SER A 28 -18.17 -20.15 -44.55
CA SER A 28 -17.99 -20.00 -46.00
C SER A 28 -19.00 -20.89 -46.72
N LYS A 29 -20.02 -20.22 -47.28
CA LYS A 29 -20.95 -20.77 -48.26
C LYS A 29 -20.43 -20.39 -49.66
N ASN A 30 -20.29 -21.35 -50.57
CA ASN A 30 -20.69 -21.19 -51.99
C ASN A 30 -20.63 -22.56 -52.68
N LYS A 31 -21.76 -23.22 -53.00
CA LYS A 31 -22.73 -23.01 -54.10
C LYS A 31 -22.20 -23.48 -55.47
N LYS A 32 -22.69 -24.68 -55.85
CA LYS A 32 -22.99 -25.26 -57.18
C LYS A 32 -22.54 -24.51 -58.44
N SER A 33 -21.96 -25.25 -59.39
CA SER A 33 -22.17 -25.03 -60.83
C SER A 33 -22.08 -26.36 -61.61
N ARG A 34 -23.09 -26.60 -62.45
CA ARG A 34 -23.24 -27.65 -63.49
C ARG A 34 -22.87 -27.04 -64.84
N LYS A 35 -22.33 -27.83 -65.78
CA LYS A 35 -22.56 -27.87 -67.26
C LYS A 35 -21.42 -28.73 -67.88
N SER A 36 -21.67 -29.92 -68.46
CA SER A 36 -22.32 -30.30 -69.73
C SER A 36 -21.44 -30.18 -70.98
N GLU A 37 -21.66 -31.12 -71.93
CA GLU A 37 -21.17 -31.23 -73.32
C GLU A 37 -19.78 -31.86 -73.53
N LYS A 38 -19.54 -32.76 -74.51
CA LYS A 38 -20.26 -33.01 -75.77
C LYS A 38 -19.94 -34.39 -76.36
N LEU A 39 -20.97 -35.00 -76.93
CA LEU A 39 -21.03 -36.12 -77.88
C LEU A 39 -20.02 -36.01 -79.05
N ARG A 40 -19.58 -37.16 -79.59
CA ARG A 40 -19.56 -37.58 -81.03
C ARG A 40 -18.90 -38.98 -81.13
N ARG A 41 -19.27 -39.95 -81.97
CA ARG A 41 -20.39 -40.29 -82.87
C ARG A 41 -20.05 -41.72 -83.35
N LEU A 42 -21.00 -42.66 -83.33
CA LEU A 42 -21.02 -43.83 -84.24
C LEU A 42 -21.25 -43.31 -85.68
N PRO A 43 -21.01 -44.08 -86.76
CA PRO A 43 -22.09 -44.93 -87.33
C PRO A 43 -21.52 -46.17 -88.11
N PRO A 44 -22.29 -46.93 -88.92
CA PRO A 44 -22.76 -48.26 -88.48
C PRO A 44 -22.75 -49.29 -89.68
N PRO A 45 -23.75 -50.18 -89.94
CA PRO A 45 -23.51 -51.57 -90.34
C PRO A 45 -23.92 -51.88 -91.81
N VAL A 46 -23.63 -53.08 -92.32
CA VAL A 46 -24.36 -53.63 -93.48
C VAL A 46 -24.58 -55.13 -93.29
N ASN A 47 -25.87 -55.45 -93.22
CA ASN A 47 -26.52 -56.76 -93.30
C ASN A 47 -26.62 -57.17 -94.78
N MET A 48 -26.60 -58.47 -95.14
CA MET A 48 -27.36 -59.08 -96.26
C MET A 48 -27.03 -60.58 -96.43
N HIS A 49 -28.02 -61.42 -96.13
CA HIS A 49 -28.32 -62.69 -96.83
C HIS A 49 -28.75 -62.40 -98.29
N PRO A 50 -28.82 -63.34 -99.29
CA PRO A 50 -29.47 -64.66 -99.18
C PRO A 50 -29.00 -65.80 -100.16
N GLN A 51 -29.63 -66.98 -99.99
CA GLN A 51 -30.12 -67.98 -100.97
C GLN A 51 -29.19 -68.76 -101.97
N GLN A 52 -29.21 -70.09 -101.75
CA GLN A 52 -29.48 -71.21 -102.69
C GLN A 52 -28.90 -71.21 -104.14
N ALA A 53 -28.13 -72.25 -104.49
CA ALA A 53 -28.57 -73.37 -105.38
C ALA A 53 -27.40 -74.10 -106.12
N LYS A 54 -27.49 -75.44 -106.11
CA LYS A 54 -27.14 -76.43 -107.17
C LYS A 54 -25.73 -76.45 -107.81
N GLY A 55 -25.02 -77.55 -107.53
CA GLY A 55 -24.72 -78.58 -108.55
C GLY A 55 -23.37 -78.56 -109.31
N ARG A 56 -22.65 -79.70 -109.16
CA ARG A 56 -21.74 -80.39 -110.11
C ARG A 56 -20.20 -80.30 -109.96
N SER A 57 -19.65 -81.53 -109.87
CA SER A 57 -18.33 -82.05 -110.21
C SER A 57 -17.19 -81.97 -109.17
N GLN A 58 -17.02 -83.09 -108.46
CA GLN A 58 -16.13 -83.35 -107.31
C GLN A 58 -14.66 -83.67 -107.67
N GLN A 59 -14.06 -83.05 -108.69
CA GLN A 59 -12.67 -83.37 -109.05
C GLN A 59 -11.69 -82.18 -109.15
N SER A 60 -12.15 -80.93 -108.96
CA SER A 60 -11.26 -79.75 -108.89
C SER A 60 -11.16 -79.08 -107.51
N GLN A 61 -11.98 -79.48 -106.52
CA GLN A 61 -11.99 -78.90 -105.15
C GLN A 61 -10.79 -79.29 -104.27
N ALA A 62 -10.11 -80.41 -104.56
CA ALA A 62 -8.97 -80.86 -103.74
C ALA A 62 -7.71 -79.99 -103.95
N GLN A 63 -7.49 -79.44 -105.15
CA GLN A 63 -6.33 -78.57 -105.43
C GLN A 63 -6.51 -77.14 -104.91
N THR A 64 -7.73 -76.57 -105.00
CA THR A 64 -8.01 -75.22 -104.50
C THR A 64 -8.01 -75.15 -102.96
N LEU A 65 -8.44 -76.22 -102.29
CA LEU A 65 -8.40 -76.31 -100.81
C LEU A 65 -6.95 -76.40 -100.29
N GLN A 66 -6.06 -77.11 -101.01
CA GLN A 66 -4.65 -77.23 -100.64
C GLN A 66 -3.89 -75.91 -100.84
N GLN A 67 -4.15 -75.18 -101.92
CA GLN A 67 -3.57 -73.83 -102.12
C GLN A 67 -4.11 -72.80 -101.13
N ALA A 68 -5.40 -72.84 -100.79
CA ALA A 68 -5.99 -71.96 -99.78
C ALA A 68 -5.42 -72.25 -98.38
N GLN A 69 -5.19 -73.52 -98.02
CA GLN A 69 -4.53 -73.90 -96.76
C GLN A 69 -3.07 -73.44 -96.71
N ALA A 70 -2.32 -73.56 -97.80
CA ALA A 70 -0.93 -73.09 -97.87
C ALA A 70 -0.80 -71.56 -97.75
N GLN A 71 -1.70 -70.80 -98.40
CA GLN A 71 -1.75 -69.34 -98.26
C GLN A 71 -2.17 -68.91 -96.86
N THR A 72 -3.13 -69.61 -96.24
CA THR A 72 -3.56 -69.34 -94.86
C THR A 72 -2.41 -69.60 -93.88
N LEU A 73 -1.65 -70.69 -94.07
CA LEU A 73 -0.49 -70.99 -93.23
C LEU A 73 0.61 -69.91 -93.35
N GLN A 74 0.88 -69.42 -94.57
CA GLN A 74 1.82 -68.31 -94.76
C GLN A 74 1.35 -67.01 -94.09
N GLN A 75 0.06 -66.69 -94.14
CA GLN A 75 -0.49 -65.52 -93.45
C GLN A 75 -0.41 -65.65 -91.93
N VAL A 76 -0.66 -66.85 -91.38
CA VAL A 76 -0.52 -67.13 -89.94
C VAL A 76 0.94 -67.00 -89.50
N ILE A 77 1.89 -67.53 -90.29
CA ILE A 77 3.32 -67.40 -89.99
C ILE A 77 3.77 -65.94 -90.05
N GLN A 78 3.35 -65.17 -91.05
CA GLN A 78 3.67 -63.73 -91.13
C GLN A 78 3.02 -62.91 -90.01
N LYS A 79 1.82 -63.28 -89.57
CA LYS A 79 1.15 -62.63 -88.44
C LYS A 79 1.86 -62.94 -87.13
N SER A 80 2.20 -64.21 -86.89
CA SER A 80 2.95 -64.63 -85.72
C SER A 80 4.34 -63.98 -85.65
N LYS A 81 5.02 -63.80 -86.80
CA LYS A 81 6.30 -63.10 -86.87
C LYS A 81 6.17 -61.61 -86.50
N ARG A 82 5.11 -60.94 -86.97
CA ARG A 82 4.81 -59.54 -86.58
C ARG A 82 4.45 -59.42 -85.10
N GLU A 83 3.62 -60.31 -84.58
CA GLU A 83 3.25 -60.34 -83.15
C GLU A 83 4.49 -60.58 -82.26
N HIS A 84 5.43 -61.43 -82.71
CA HIS A 84 6.68 -61.66 -81.99
C HIS A 84 7.61 -60.44 -82.03
N GLU A 85 7.72 -59.75 -83.17
CA GLU A 85 8.50 -58.51 -83.29
C GLU A 85 7.89 -57.36 -82.45
N GLU A 86 6.57 -57.24 -82.40
CA GLU A 86 5.86 -56.28 -81.54
C GLU A 86 6.05 -56.60 -80.05
N GLN A 87 6.01 -57.88 -79.66
CA GLN A 87 6.33 -58.29 -78.29
C GLN A 87 7.76 -57.93 -77.90
N GLN A 88 8.75 -58.16 -78.77
CA GLN A 88 10.14 -57.78 -78.51
C GLN A 88 10.32 -56.26 -78.41
N GLN A 89 9.60 -55.47 -79.22
CA GLN A 89 9.63 -54.01 -79.11
C GLN A 89 8.99 -53.52 -77.81
N PHE A 90 7.86 -54.12 -77.43
CA PHE A 90 7.16 -53.78 -76.18
C PHE A 90 8.02 -54.11 -74.95
N GLU A 91 8.72 -55.24 -74.96
CA GLU A 91 9.63 -55.64 -73.88
C GLU A 91 10.82 -54.67 -73.76
N LYS A 92 11.37 -54.19 -74.87
CA LYS A 92 12.40 -53.13 -74.88
C LYS A 92 11.89 -51.81 -74.28
N ILE A 93 10.65 -51.41 -74.61
CA ILE A 93 10.03 -50.19 -74.06
C ILE A 93 9.80 -50.34 -72.55
N LEU A 94 9.33 -51.49 -72.08
CA LEU A 94 9.14 -51.75 -70.66
C LEU A 94 10.47 -51.70 -69.90
N LYS A 95 11.53 -52.31 -70.45
CA LYS A 95 12.86 -52.28 -69.84
C LYS A 95 13.39 -50.85 -69.72
N HIS A 96 13.31 -50.06 -70.79
CA HIS A 96 13.74 -48.66 -70.78
C HIS A 96 12.91 -47.80 -69.80
N THR A 97 11.60 -48.04 -69.72
CA THR A 97 10.71 -47.30 -68.80
C THR A 97 11.04 -47.63 -67.35
N ARG A 98 11.32 -48.90 -67.04
CA ARG A 98 11.75 -49.33 -65.70
C ARG A 98 13.08 -48.70 -65.31
N GLU A 99 14.08 -48.75 -66.18
CA GLU A 99 15.40 -48.13 -65.92
C GLU A 99 15.28 -46.61 -65.72
N LYS A 100 14.40 -45.93 -66.47
CA LYS A 100 14.15 -44.50 -66.29
C LYS A 100 13.49 -44.20 -64.93
N SER A 101 12.47 -44.97 -64.55
CA SER A 101 11.80 -44.81 -63.26
C SER A 101 12.72 -45.09 -62.06
N GLU A 102 13.63 -46.06 -62.18
CA GLU A 102 14.62 -46.36 -61.14
C GLU A 102 15.67 -45.25 -60.99
N ARG A 103 16.05 -44.56 -62.09
CA ARG A 103 16.93 -43.39 -62.04
C ARG A 103 16.25 -42.19 -61.38
N GLU A 104 15.02 -41.87 -61.80
CA GLU A 104 14.25 -40.76 -61.22
C GLU A 104 14.00 -40.98 -59.71
N TYR A 105 13.70 -42.21 -59.30
CA TYR A 105 13.54 -42.56 -57.89
C TYR A 105 14.84 -42.38 -57.09
N LYS A 106 15.99 -42.80 -57.64
CA LYS A 106 17.30 -42.60 -56.98
C LYS A 106 17.68 -41.13 -56.86
N GLU A 107 17.44 -40.33 -57.91
CA GLU A 107 17.69 -38.89 -57.88
C GLU A 107 16.82 -38.17 -56.86
N GLN A 108 15.53 -38.52 -56.76
CA GLN A 108 14.64 -37.99 -55.72
C GLN A 108 15.09 -38.38 -54.32
N GLN A 109 15.55 -39.62 -54.12
CA GLN A 109 16.05 -40.08 -52.83
C GLN A 109 17.33 -39.35 -52.40
N GLU A 110 18.24 -39.08 -53.33
CA GLU A 110 19.46 -38.32 -53.06
C GLU A 110 19.17 -36.84 -52.75
N GLN A 111 18.24 -36.22 -53.48
CA GLN A 111 17.79 -34.86 -53.18
C GLN A 111 17.12 -34.75 -51.80
N ALA A 112 16.29 -35.73 -51.44
CA ALA A 112 15.66 -35.79 -50.12
C ALA A 112 16.70 -35.90 -49.00
N GLN A 113 17.72 -36.76 -49.16
CA GLN A 113 18.80 -36.88 -48.18
C GLN A 113 19.62 -35.59 -48.04
N LYS A 114 19.94 -34.91 -49.15
CA LYS A 114 20.64 -33.62 -49.11
C LYS A 114 19.82 -32.54 -48.39
N GLN A 115 18.51 -32.49 -48.61
CA GLN A 115 17.63 -31.56 -47.91
C GLN A 115 17.53 -31.86 -46.41
N GLU A 116 17.42 -33.13 -46.01
CA GLU A 116 17.38 -33.52 -44.60
C GLU A 116 18.68 -33.14 -43.88
N GLN A 117 19.83 -33.33 -44.53
CA GLN A 117 21.13 -32.97 -43.96
C GLN A 117 21.28 -31.44 -43.81
N ALA A 118 20.80 -30.67 -44.78
CA ALA A 118 20.79 -29.21 -44.71
C ALA A 118 19.89 -28.69 -43.57
N GLN A 119 18.69 -29.27 -43.40
CA GLN A 119 17.77 -28.90 -42.32
C GLN A 119 18.37 -29.23 -40.94
N LYS A 120 19.02 -30.38 -40.79
CA LYS A 120 19.71 -30.75 -39.54
C LYS A 120 20.84 -29.77 -39.19
N GLN A 121 21.60 -29.30 -40.18
CA GLN A 121 22.65 -28.29 -39.96
C GLN A 121 22.07 -26.92 -39.57
N GLU A 122 21.00 -26.47 -40.22
CA GLU A 122 20.35 -25.20 -39.87
C GLU A 122 19.77 -25.23 -38.46
N GLN A 123 19.14 -26.34 -38.07
CA GLN A 123 18.59 -26.52 -36.72
C GLN A 123 19.69 -26.52 -35.66
N ALA A 124 20.83 -27.16 -35.93
CA ALA A 124 21.99 -27.15 -35.04
C ALA A 124 22.57 -25.74 -34.86
N GLN A 125 22.69 -24.96 -35.94
CA GLN A 125 23.16 -23.56 -35.84
C GLN A 125 22.19 -22.67 -35.04
N LYS A 126 20.87 -22.80 -35.26
CA LYS A 126 19.86 -22.07 -34.49
C LYS A 126 19.92 -22.42 -33.00
N GLN A 127 20.10 -23.69 -32.65
CA GLN A 127 20.26 -24.10 -31.24
C GLN A 127 21.53 -23.51 -30.61
N GLN A 128 22.64 -23.49 -31.33
CA GLN A 128 23.91 -22.95 -30.83
C GLN A 128 23.82 -21.42 -30.61
N GLN A 129 23.12 -20.71 -31.49
CA GLN A 129 22.87 -19.27 -31.35
C GLN A 129 21.93 -18.98 -30.16
N ALA A 130 20.88 -19.78 -29.98
CA ALA A 130 19.97 -19.65 -28.84
C ALA A 130 20.68 -19.89 -27.50
N GLN A 131 21.56 -20.90 -27.41
CA GLN A 131 22.37 -21.15 -26.21
C GLN A 131 23.29 -19.97 -25.89
N LYS A 132 23.97 -19.39 -26.90
CA LYS A 132 24.82 -18.20 -26.70
C LYS A 132 24.02 -16.99 -26.19
N GLN A 133 22.82 -16.75 -26.72
CA GLN A 133 21.95 -15.67 -26.25
C GLN A 133 21.46 -15.90 -24.81
N GLN A 134 21.10 -17.12 -24.47
CA GLN A 134 20.66 -17.47 -23.11
C GLN A 134 21.80 -17.30 -22.09
N GLN A 135 23.04 -17.63 -22.47
CA GLN A 135 24.21 -17.41 -21.62
C GLN A 135 24.52 -15.93 -21.42
N ALA A 136 24.40 -15.11 -22.47
CA ALA A 136 24.58 -13.65 -22.38
C ALA A 136 23.50 -12.97 -21.50
N GLN A 137 22.24 -13.39 -21.61
CA GLN A 137 21.15 -12.88 -20.75
C GLN A 137 21.38 -13.23 -19.28
N LYS A 138 21.81 -14.47 -18.97
CA LYS A 138 22.15 -14.87 -17.60
C LYS A 138 23.28 -14.02 -17.02
N GLN A 139 24.31 -13.69 -17.80
CA GLN A 139 25.40 -12.83 -17.34
C GLN A 139 24.94 -11.38 -17.07
N GLN A 140 24.11 -10.79 -17.94
CA GLN A 140 23.55 -9.46 -17.68
C GLN A 140 22.66 -9.42 -16.44
N GLN A 141 21.87 -10.46 -16.20
CA GLN A 141 21.00 -10.53 -15.02
C GLN A 141 21.82 -10.64 -13.73
N ALA A 142 22.91 -11.43 -13.75
CA ALA A 142 23.83 -11.53 -12.61
C ALA A 142 24.51 -10.20 -12.29
N GLN A 143 25.00 -9.46 -13.30
CA GLN A 143 25.61 -8.15 -13.09
C GLN A 143 24.63 -7.12 -12.51
N LYS A 144 23.37 -7.10 -12.99
CA LYS A 144 22.33 -6.22 -12.43
C LYS A 144 22.01 -6.55 -10.98
N GLN A 145 21.96 -7.83 -10.61
CA GLN A 145 21.73 -8.25 -9.22
C GLN A 145 22.90 -7.84 -8.32
N GLU A 146 24.14 -8.02 -8.76
CA GLU A 146 25.32 -7.60 -7.98
C GLU A 146 25.35 -6.08 -7.74
N GLN A 147 25.00 -5.29 -8.76
CA GLN A 147 24.94 -3.82 -8.64
C GLN A 147 23.83 -3.37 -7.67
N ALA A 148 22.64 -4.00 -7.73
CA ALA A 148 21.54 -3.72 -6.80
C ALA A 148 21.92 -4.08 -5.35
N GLN A 149 22.62 -5.21 -5.15
CA GLN A 149 23.06 -5.63 -3.83
C GLN A 149 24.11 -4.68 -3.23
N LYS A 150 25.08 -4.21 -4.05
CA LYS A 150 26.05 -3.17 -3.64
C LYS A 150 25.36 -1.86 -3.26
N GLN A 151 24.33 -1.45 -4.01
CA GLN A 151 23.58 -0.23 -3.71
C GLN A 151 22.79 -0.33 -2.39
N GLN A 152 22.13 -1.47 -2.14
CA GLN A 152 21.46 -1.72 -0.86
C GLN A 152 22.45 -1.73 0.31
N GLN A 153 23.62 -2.34 0.16
CA GLN A 153 24.65 -2.37 1.20
C GLN A 153 25.18 -0.95 1.50
N ALA A 154 25.41 -0.12 0.48
CA ALA A 154 25.83 1.27 0.66
C ALA A 154 24.77 2.11 1.38
N GLN A 155 23.48 1.94 1.04
CA GLN A 155 22.37 2.60 1.74
C GLN A 155 22.28 2.16 3.20
N ALA A 156 22.43 0.86 3.48
CA ALA A 156 22.41 0.35 4.85
C ALA A 156 23.58 0.89 5.70
N GLN A 157 24.78 0.98 5.12
CA GLN A 157 25.94 1.58 5.79
C GLN A 157 25.73 3.07 6.08
N THR A 158 25.17 3.81 5.12
CA THR A 158 24.85 5.23 5.30
C THR A 158 23.83 5.42 6.42
N LEU A 159 22.77 4.60 6.46
CA LEU A 159 21.76 4.66 7.52
C LEU A 159 22.36 4.36 8.90
N GLN A 160 23.25 3.36 8.99
CA GLN A 160 23.94 3.06 10.25
C GLN A 160 24.81 4.23 10.73
N GLN A 161 25.52 4.93 9.83
CA GLN A 161 26.32 6.10 10.17
C GLN A 161 25.44 7.25 10.69
N VAL A 162 24.31 7.51 10.04
CA VAL A 162 23.33 8.52 10.50
C VAL A 162 22.80 8.18 11.89
N ILE A 163 22.41 6.92 12.13
CA ILE A 163 21.93 6.48 13.45
C ILE A 163 23.02 6.66 14.52
N GLN A 164 24.27 6.30 14.23
CA GLN A 164 25.39 6.49 15.16
C GLN A 164 25.69 7.96 15.46
N GLN A 165 25.54 8.83 14.47
CA GLN A 165 25.72 10.27 14.66
C GLN A 165 24.61 10.85 15.54
N SER A 166 23.34 10.56 15.22
CA SER A 166 22.20 11.01 16.03
C SER A 166 22.27 10.50 17.47
N LYS A 167 22.77 9.28 17.68
CA LYS A 167 22.98 8.74 19.03
C LYS A 167 24.03 9.55 19.81
N ARG A 168 25.16 9.90 19.18
CA ARG A 168 26.20 10.73 19.80
C ARG A 168 25.69 12.13 20.13
N GLU A 169 24.97 12.77 19.21
CA GLU A 169 24.36 14.09 19.43
C GLU A 169 23.37 14.06 20.59
N TYR A 170 22.57 12.99 20.72
CA TYR A 170 21.66 12.81 21.83
C TYR A 170 22.38 12.57 23.18
N GLU A 171 23.45 11.76 23.18
CA GLU A 171 24.28 11.53 24.36
C GLU A 171 25.00 12.82 24.82
N GLU A 172 25.53 13.62 23.89
CA GLU A 172 26.13 14.93 24.17
C GLU A 172 25.12 15.92 24.74
N GLN A 173 23.89 15.95 24.20
CA GLN A 173 22.81 16.77 24.75
C GLN A 173 22.43 16.34 26.17
N GLN A 174 22.38 15.03 26.46
CA GLN A 174 22.14 14.55 27.82
C GLN A 174 23.28 14.91 28.78
N LEU A 175 24.54 14.74 28.36
CA LEU A 175 25.71 15.12 29.17
C LEU A 175 25.74 16.63 29.46
N ALA A 176 25.41 17.47 28.49
CA ALA A 176 25.28 18.91 28.68
C ALA A 176 24.17 19.27 29.69
N GLN A 177 23.05 18.53 29.68
CA GLN A 177 21.97 18.69 30.66
C GLN A 177 22.36 18.20 32.06
N VAL A 178 23.19 17.16 32.18
CA VAL A 178 23.67 16.67 33.49
C VAL A 178 24.69 17.64 34.10
N GLN A 179 25.57 18.25 33.31
CA GLN A 179 26.55 19.21 33.82
C GLN A 179 25.94 20.55 34.29
N THR A 180 24.70 20.87 33.93
CA THR A 180 23.96 22.05 34.42
C THR A 180 23.15 21.81 35.71
N GLN A 181 23.18 20.61 36.29
CA GLN A 181 22.35 20.25 37.46
C GLN A 181 22.82 20.79 38.83
N GLN A 182 23.86 21.63 38.90
CA GLN A 182 24.28 22.29 40.14
C GLN A 182 23.65 23.68 40.34
N THR A 183 22.37 23.84 40.00
CA THR A 183 21.60 24.99 40.46
C THR A 183 20.35 24.51 41.18
N ASP A 184 20.18 24.92 42.44
CA ASP A 184 18.97 24.68 43.25
C ASP A 184 17.70 25.31 42.68
N ALA A 185 17.85 26.16 41.65
CA ALA A 185 16.77 26.79 40.93
C ALA A 185 16.05 25.79 40.00
N PRO A 186 14.72 25.79 39.93
CA PRO A 186 13.99 25.03 38.93
C PRO A 186 14.33 25.53 37.53
N PHE A 187 14.45 24.60 36.59
CA PHE A 187 14.71 24.94 35.19
C PHE A 187 13.45 25.49 34.53
N PHE A 188 13.56 26.58 33.79
CA PHE A 188 12.49 27.11 32.96
C PHE A 188 13.00 27.37 31.54
N LYS A 189 12.11 27.20 30.56
CA LYS A 189 12.34 27.65 29.20
C LYS A 189 11.64 28.98 28.97
N THR A 190 12.15 29.77 28.05
CA THR A 190 11.51 31.02 27.66
C THR A 190 11.17 30.97 26.18
N ALA A 191 9.91 31.20 25.85
CA ALA A 191 9.41 31.17 24.48
C ALA A 191 8.48 32.36 24.19
N ILE A 192 8.21 32.61 22.91
CA ILE A 192 7.20 33.58 22.50
C ILE A 192 5.82 32.92 22.57
N PHE A 193 4.87 33.58 23.23
CA PHE A 193 3.50 33.12 23.37
C PHE A 193 2.56 34.33 23.31
N GLY A 194 1.67 34.39 22.32
CA GLY A 194 0.79 35.55 22.12
C GLY A 194 1.55 36.86 21.89
N GLY A 195 2.66 36.80 21.15
CA GLY A 195 3.53 37.94 20.82
C GLY A 195 4.42 38.41 21.97
N SER A 196 4.37 37.75 23.13
CA SER A 196 5.10 38.15 24.33
C SER A 196 6.04 37.04 24.80
N LYS A 197 7.19 37.43 25.37
CA LYS A 197 8.16 36.50 25.94
C LYS A 197 7.61 35.95 27.27
N LYS A 198 7.37 34.64 27.36
CA LYS A 198 6.82 33.96 28.54
C LYS A 198 7.75 32.85 29.02
N LYS A 199 7.85 32.70 30.34
CA LYS A 199 8.59 31.62 30.98
C LYS A 199 7.68 30.42 31.21
N PHE A 200 8.22 29.22 30.99
CA PHE A 200 7.55 27.93 31.16
C PHE A 200 8.40 27.05 32.08
N TRP A 201 7.95 26.88 33.32
CA TRP A 201 8.62 26.06 34.34
C TRP A 201 8.16 24.63 34.18
N GLU A 202 8.87 23.78 33.44
CA GLU A 202 8.44 22.43 33.11
C GLU A 202 8.24 21.56 34.36
N LYS A 203 7.08 20.88 34.48
CA LYS A 203 6.73 20.02 35.64
C LYS A 203 7.28 18.60 35.45
N ASN A 204 8.52 18.49 35.00
CA ASN A 204 9.19 17.21 34.83
C ASN A 204 9.66 16.64 36.19
N ASP A 205 10.02 15.36 36.23
CA ASP A 205 10.48 14.66 37.43
C ASP A 205 11.58 15.43 38.19
N SER A 206 12.59 15.94 37.48
CA SER A 206 13.70 16.70 38.07
C SER A 206 13.23 17.97 38.77
N ASN A 207 12.40 18.79 38.10
CA ASN A 207 11.87 20.02 38.67
C ASN A 207 10.85 19.77 39.79
N MET A 208 10.06 18.69 39.67
CA MET A 208 9.08 18.30 40.68
C MET A 208 9.73 17.75 41.96
N SER A 209 10.92 17.17 41.85
CA SER A 209 11.72 16.72 43.00
C SER A 209 12.26 17.86 43.87
N LYS A 210 12.41 19.07 43.30
CA LYS A 210 12.83 20.25 44.04
C LYS A 210 11.64 20.80 44.82
N ILE A 211 11.57 20.50 46.11
CA ILE A 211 10.42 20.83 46.96
C ILE A 211 10.68 22.00 47.92
N ILE A 212 9.59 22.64 48.38
CA ILE A 212 9.56 23.48 49.57
C ILE A 212 8.62 22.88 50.63
N PRO A 213 8.91 23.06 51.93
CA PRO A 213 7.99 22.65 52.99
C PRO A 213 6.64 23.35 52.90
N TRP A 214 5.57 22.65 53.30
CA TRP A 214 4.22 23.21 53.28
C TRP A 214 4.08 24.53 54.05
N ASN A 215 4.72 24.64 55.22
CA ASN A 215 4.67 25.87 56.04
C ASN A 215 5.27 27.08 55.31
N THR A 216 6.28 26.87 54.47
CA THR A 216 6.88 27.92 53.63
C THR A 216 5.89 28.35 52.55
N PHE A 217 5.25 27.39 51.87
CA PHE A 217 4.18 27.70 50.92
C PHE A 217 3.03 28.46 51.57
N GLU A 218 2.58 28.04 52.75
CA GLU A 218 1.46 28.67 53.45
C GLU A 218 1.78 30.12 53.83
N ALA A 219 3.02 30.42 54.22
CA ALA A 219 3.48 31.79 54.47
C ALA A 219 3.43 32.66 53.19
N GLU A 220 3.82 32.13 52.03
CA GLU A 220 3.68 32.83 50.74
C GLU A 220 2.23 32.99 50.32
N LYS A 221 1.40 31.95 50.48
CA LYS A 221 -0.05 31.96 50.21
C LYS A 221 -0.74 33.10 50.96
N ARG A 222 -0.39 33.33 52.24
CA ARG A 222 -0.94 34.41 53.06
C ARG A 222 -0.62 35.81 52.52
N LYS A 223 0.47 35.98 51.76
CA LYS A 223 0.81 37.26 51.11
C LYS A 223 -0.09 37.54 49.89
N ALA A 224 -0.64 36.52 49.25
CA ALA A 224 -1.50 36.63 48.06
C ALA A 224 -3.01 36.69 48.41
N GLN A 225 -3.32 37.30 49.57
CA GLN A 225 -4.62 37.36 50.25
C GLN A 225 -5.84 37.24 49.32
N ASN A 226 -6.39 36.02 49.22
CA ASN A 226 -7.66 35.62 48.56
C ASN A 226 -7.58 34.98 47.16
N LEU A 227 -6.40 34.84 46.55
CA LEU A 227 -6.31 34.17 45.24
C LEU A 227 -6.41 32.64 45.33
N PHE A 228 -5.88 32.07 46.41
CA PHE A 228 -5.82 30.62 46.62
C PHE A 228 -6.94 30.14 47.52
N ARG A 229 -7.61 29.06 47.12
CA ARG A 229 -8.79 28.53 47.82
C ARG A 229 -8.59 27.07 48.19
N ASP A 230 -9.04 26.72 49.38
CA ASP A 230 -9.07 25.32 49.81
C ASP A 230 -10.28 24.64 49.15
N CYS A 231 -10.12 23.41 48.70
CA CYS A 231 -11.21 22.57 48.20
C CYS A 231 -11.02 21.12 48.64
N SER A 232 -12.14 20.41 48.81
CA SER A 232 -12.18 18.99 49.18
C SER A 232 -12.62 18.21 47.96
N LEU A 233 -11.81 17.26 47.52
CA LEU A 233 -12.01 16.54 46.28
C LEU A 233 -11.90 15.03 46.51
N GLU A 234 -12.87 14.28 46.02
CA GLU A 234 -12.89 12.82 46.08
C GLU A 234 -12.23 12.24 44.82
N SER A 235 -11.23 11.39 45.01
CA SER A 235 -10.60 10.63 43.93
C SER A 235 -11.50 9.48 43.45
N ASN A 236 -11.20 8.91 42.29
CA ASN A 236 -11.88 7.71 41.76
C ASN A 236 -11.82 6.49 42.70
N GLN A 237 -10.97 6.51 43.73
CA GLN A 237 -10.87 5.45 44.75
C GLN A 237 -11.77 5.71 45.97
N GLY A 238 -12.60 6.76 45.94
CA GLY A 238 -13.43 7.19 47.07
C GLY A 238 -12.65 7.89 48.18
N GLN A 239 -11.36 8.18 47.97
CA GLN A 239 -10.55 8.91 48.95
C GLN A 239 -10.75 10.40 48.78
N ASN A 240 -11.25 11.05 49.83
CA ASN A 240 -11.36 12.50 49.91
C ASN A 240 -10.01 13.12 50.31
N LYS A 241 -9.51 14.04 49.48
CA LYS A 241 -8.27 14.78 49.69
C LYS A 241 -8.57 16.28 49.77
N MET A 242 -7.81 16.97 50.62
CA MET A 242 -7.87 18.43 50.71
C MET A 242 -6.80 19.04 49.81
N PHE A 243 -7.19 19.99 48.99
CA PHE A 243 -6.30 20.70 48.07
C PHE A 243 -6.35 22.21 48.30
N VAL A 244 -5.29 22.89 47.89
CA VAL A 244 -5.25 24.34 47.64
C VAL A 244 -5.21 24.54 46.13
N ARG A 245 -6.21 25.25 45.61
CA ARG A 245 -6.35 25.58 44.20
C ARG A 245 -5.52 26.80 43.85
N ILE A 246 -4.67 26.67 42.84
CA ILE A 246 -3.90 27.74 42.21
C ILE A 246 -4.57 28.06 40.86
N PRO A 247 -5.12 29.28 40.70
CA PRO A 247 -5.84 29.65 39.48
C PRO A 247 -4.93 29.67 38.25
N GLY A 248 -5.46 29.23 37.11
CA GLY A 248 -4.82 29.34 35.82
C GLY A 248 -4.85 30.75 35.22
N PHE A 249 -4.05 30.94 34.18
CA PHE A 249 -4.03 32.20 33.41
C PHE A 249 -5.29 32.34 32.53
N ASN A 250 -5.90 33.52 32.54
CA ASN A 250 -7.08 33.85 31.72
C ASN A 250 -6.73 34.20 30.25
N ASP A 251 -5.44 34.19 29.88
CA ASP A 251 -4.96 34.49 28.53
C ASP A 251 -4.96 33.26 27.60
N GLY A 252 -5.56 32.15 28.06
CA GLY A 252 -5.57 30.85 27.39
C GLY A 252 -4.29 30.05 27.54
N SER A 253 -3.30 30.53 28.32
CA SER A 253 -2.06 29.80 28.56
C SER A 253 -2.11 28.84 29.75
N CYS A 254 -3.24 28.68 30.42
CA CYS A 254 -3.34 27.98 31.71
C CYS A 254 -2.73 26.57 31.64
N LEU A 255 -3.21 25.69 30.75
CA LEU A 255 -2.68 24.34 30.61
C LEU A 255 -1.20 24.35 30.22
N TRP A 256 -0.82 25.21 29.27
CA TRP A 256 0.58 25.37 28.84
C TRP A 256 1.51 25.71 30.01
N SER A 257 1.09 26.66 30.84
CA SER A 257 1.88 27.16 31.96
C SER A 257 1.93 26.14 33.09
N HIS A 258 0.79 25.49 33.38
CA HIS A 258 0.66 24.49 34.42
C HIS A 258 1.44 23.21 34.11
N LEU A 259 1.48 22.77 32.86
CA LEU A 259 2.39 21.73 32.42
C LEU A 259 3.84 22.24 32.37
N GLY A 260 4.00 23.53 32.08
CA GLY A 260 5.29 24.21 31.94
C GLY A 260 6.03 23.82 30.67
N ILE A 261 5.32 23.35 29.66
CA ILE A 261 5.87 22.87 28.40
C ILE A 261 5.87 24.05 27.42
N ALA A 262 7.04 24.40 26.89
CA ALA A 262 7.15 25.45 25.89
C ALA A 262 6.53 25.01 24.55
N PRO A 263 6.02 25.94 23.72
CA PRO A 263 5.43 25.61 22.42
C PRO A 263 6.31 24.75 21.51
N GLU A 264 7.63 24.96 21.54
CA GLU A 264 8.62 24.17 20.78
C GLU A 264 8.65 22.69 21.19
N ASP A 265 8.56 22.40 22.49
CA ASP A 265 8.59 21.02 23.00
C ASP A 265 7.24 20.33 22.81
N MET A 266 6.15 21.11 22.90
CA MET A 266 4.79 20.61 22.69
C MET A 266 4.61 19.99 21.30
N ILE A 267 5.33 20.46 20.28
CA ILE A 267 5.32 19.87 18.94
C ILE A 267 5.62 18.38 18.98
N ASN A 268 6.66 17.96 19.72
CA ASN A 268 7.06 16.56 19.79
C ASN A 268 5.98 15.71 20.48
N ILE A 269 5.34 16.25 21.52
CA ILE A 269 4.23 15.60 22.23
C ILE A 269 3.02 15.44 21.30
N MET A 270 2.69 16.48 20.52
CA MET A 270 1.59 16.45 19.55
C MET A 270 1.83 15.41 18.46
N ILE A 271 3.06 15.32 17.94
CA ILE A 271 3.45 14.30 16.96
C ILE A 271 3.30 12.89 17.56
N SER A 272 3.83 12.66 18.77
CA SER A 272 3.67 11.39 19.47
C SER A 272 2.20 11.03 19.70
N CYS A 273 1.38 11.99 20.12
CA CYS A 273 -0.06 11.81 20.33
C CYS A 273 -0.76 11.36 19.04
N VAL A 274 -0.48 11.99 17.90
CA VAL A 274 -1.05 11.58 16.60
C VAL A 274 -0.61 10.18 16.20
N PHE A 275 0.64 9.80 16.43
CA PHE A 275 1.11 8.44 16.15
C PHE A 275 0.48 7.40 17.08
N THR A 276 0.31 7.71 18.36
CA THR A 276 -0.38 6.83 19.32
C THR A 276 -1.85 6.67 18.94
N LEU A 277 -2.53 7.76 18.59
CA LEU A 277 -3.89 7.70 18.05
C LEU A 277 -3.96 6.87 16.75
N SER A 278 -2.99 7.00 15.84
CA SER A 278 -2.95 6.18 14.62
C SER A 278 -2.82 4.69 14.88
N LYS A 279 -2.04 4.28 15.88
CA LYS A 279 -1.96 2.87 16.26
C LYS A 279 -3.30 2.36 16.79
N ASN A 280 -3.99 3.18 17.60
CA ASN A 280 -5.30 2.84 18.15
C ASN A 280 -6.39 2.82 17.06
N PHE A 281 -6.26 3.67 16.03
CA PHE A 281 -7.17 3.70 14.88
C PHE A 281 -7.23 2.37 14.13
N GLU A 282 -6.10 1.67 14.06
CA GLU A 282 -5.96 0.39 13.37
C GLU A 282 -6.54 -0.79 14.18
N ASP A 283 -6.81 -0.62 15.48
CA ASP A 283 -7.41 -1.62 16.36
C ASP A 283 -8.95 -1.53 16.37
N PRO A 284 -9.68 -2.55 15.88
CA PRO A 284 -11.15 -2.55 15.89
C PRO A 284 -11.78 -2.50 17.29
N GLN A 285 -11.05 -2.82 18.36
CA GLN A 285 -11.58 -2.90 19.73
C GLN A 285 -11.55 -1.56 20.49
N SER A 286 -10.86 -0.54 19.97
CA SER A 286 -10.58 0.73 20.68
C SER A 286 -11.64 1.85 20.45
N ARG A 287 -12.77 1.56 19.81
CA ARG A 287 -13.61 2.53 19.08
C ARG A 287 -14.46 3.53 19.87
N GLY A 288 -14.43 3.55 21.21
CA GLY A 288 -15.30 4.41 22.03
C GLY A 288 -14.92 5.90 21.99
N ASP A 289 -14.26 6.37 23.05
CA ASP A 289 -13.83 7.77 23.22
C ASP A 289 -12.75 8.20 22.21
N PHE A 290 -12.18 7.23 21.51
CA PHE A 290 -11.11 7.40 20.54
C PHE A 290 -11.47 8.37 19.39
N PHE A 291 -12.67 8.27 18.81
CA PHE A 291 -13.06 9.14 17.70
C PHE A 291 -13.18 10.61 18.14
N GLN A 292 -13.62 10.85 19.38
CA GLN A 292 -13.69 12.20 19.93
C GLN A 292 -12.29 12.82 20.05
N GLU A 293 -11.29 12.06 20.47
CA GLU A 293 -9.90 12.52 20.50
C GLU A 293 -9.34 12.78 19.09
N VAL A 294 -9.70 11.94 18.11
CA VAL A 294 -9.32 12.15 16.71
C VAL A 294 -9.94 13.42 16.14
N PHE A 295 -11.21 13.71 16.43
CA PHE A 295 -11.84 14.96 16.02
C PHE A 295 -11.17 16.16 16.67
N GLU A 296 -10.95 16.10 17.99
CA GLU A 296 -10.30 17.19 18.71
C GLU A 296 -8.91 17.48 18.16
N ILE A 297 -8.09 16.46 17.88
CA ILE A 297 -6.73 16.70 17.40
C ILE A 297 -6.70 17.28 15.97
N ILE A 298 -7.69 16.92 15.14
CA ILE A 298 -7.89 17.55 13.82
C ILE A 298 -8.22 19.03 14.02
N ASP A 299 -9.18 19.35 14.88
CA ASP A 299 -9.60 20.74 15.12
C ASP A 299 -8.49 21.58 15.77
N VAL A 300 -7.68 20.99 16.64
CA VAL A 300 -6.57 21.68 17.31
C VAL A 300 -5.42 21.98 16.33
N LEU A 301 -5.06 21.03 15.47
CA LEU A 301 -3.89 21.15 14.58
C LEU A 301 -4.20 21.83 13.25
N ASP A 302 -5.44 21.73 12.76
CA ASP A 302 -5.93 22.44 11.58
C ASP A 302 -7.23 23.20 11.90
N PRO A 303 -7.18 24.20 12.80
CA PRO A 303 -8.38 24.94 13.23
C PRO A 303 -9.06 25.70 12.08
N SER A 304 -8.31 26.03 11.04
CA SER A 304 -8.82 26.69 9.84
C SER A 304 -9.35 25.71 8.79
N GLY A 305 -9.33 24.41 9.08
CA GLY A 305 -9.67 23.31 8.17
C GLY A 305 -9.00 23.44 6.79
N LYS A 306 -7.87 24.15 6.66
CA LYS A 306 -7.30 24.49 5.35
C LYS A 306 -6.78 23.24 4.68
N LEU A 307 -6.18 22.34 5.44
CA LEU A 307 -5.62 21.10 4.93
C LEU A 307 -6.74 20.08 4.65
N THR A 308 -7.70 19.96 5.57
CA THR A 308 -8.84 19.04 5.43
C THR A 308 -9.81 19.47 4.32
N SER A 309 -10.07 20.78 4.16
CA SER A 309 -10.98 21.31 3.13
C SER A 309 -10.35 21.46 1.73
N GLN A 310 -9.07 21.84 1.61
CA GLN A 310 -8.42 22.01 0.29
C GLN A 310 -8.19 20.69 -0.44
N LYS A 311 -7.97 19.59 0.27
CA LYS A 311 -7.85 18.26 -0.38
C LYS A 311 -9.20 17.57 -0.53
N ALA A 312 -10.17 17.80 0.36
CA ALA A 312 -11.54 17.31 0.18
C ALA A 312 -12.19 17.87 -1.10
N SER A 313 -12.00 19.16 -1.39
CA SER A 313 -12.50 19.78 -2.62
C SER A 313 -11.90 19.20 -3.91
N ASN A 314 -10.63 18.79 -3.89
CA ASN A 314 -9.98 18.09 -5.01
C ASN A 314 -10.46 16.64 -5.18
N ILE A 315 -10.94 15.99 -4.11
CA ILE A 315 -11.47 14.62 -4.15
C ILE A 315 -12.97 14.60 -4.52
N MET A 316 -13.75 15.58 -4.06
CA MET A 316 -15.19 15.68 -4.34
C MET A 316 -15.53 16.06 -5.79
N GLN A 317 -14.58 16.59 -6.57
CA GLN A 317 -14.80 16.79 -8.01
C GLN A 317 -14.88 15.47 -8.81
N LYS A 318 -14.65 14.30 -8.20
CA LYS A 318 -14.62 13.01 -8.91
C LYS A 318 -15.66 11.96 -8.50
N GLY A 319 -16.61 12.24 -7.61
CA GLY A 319 -17.68 11.25 -7.38
C GLY A 319 -18.73 11.63 -6.33
N SER A 320 -19.99 11.34 -6.69
CA SER A 320 -21.20 11.15 -5.86
C SER A 320 -21.63 12.28 -4.92
N LYS A 321 -22.88 12.73 -5.09
CA LYS A 321 -23.56 13.74 -4.25
C LYS A 321 -24.05 13.20 -2.90
N ASP A 322 -23.83 11.91 -2.61
CA ASP A 322 -24.45 11.24 -1.46
C ASP A 322 -23.50 11.00 -0.27
N ASP A 323 -22.24 11.44 -0.36
CA ASP A 323 -21.19 11.18 0.65
C ASP A 323 -20.79 12.46 1.42
N ALA A 324 -21.78 13.20 1.93
CA ALA A 324 -21.57 14.40 2.75
C ALA A 324 -20.90 14.12 4.12
N GLY A 325 -20.70 12.84 4.46
CA GLY A 325 -19.89 12.41 5.59
C GLY A 325 -18.42 12.33 5.18
N LEU A 326 -17.65 13.39 5.43
CA LEU A 326 -16.21 13.39 5.23
C LEU A 326 -15.58 12.24 6.04
N ASP A 327 -15.09 11.21 5.36
CA ASP A 327 -14.49 10.02 5.97
C ASP A 327 -13.38 10.42 6.97
N ILE A 328 -13.66 10.27 8.26
CA ILE A 328 -12.78 10.62 9.37
C ILE A 328 -11.43 9.91 9.20
N ALA A 329 -11.43 8.68 8.69
CA ALA A 329 -10.20 7.93 8.42
C ALA A 329 -9.34 8.65 7.38
N LYS A 330 -9.94 9.20 6.32
CA LYS A 330 -9.22 9.97 5.29
C LYS A 330 -8.68 11.27 5.87
N GLN A 331 -9.48 12.00 6.66
CA GLN A 331 -9.02 13.25 7.30
C GLN A 331 -7.86 13.02 8.25
N PHE A 332 -7.99 12.01 9.11
CA PHE A 332 -6.96 11.69 10.08
C PHE A 332 -5.68 11.16 9.42
N ASN A 333 -5.78 10.32 8.38
CA ASN A 333 -4.61 9.93 7.59
C ASN A 333 -3.95 11.12 6.91
N LEU A 334 -4.75 12.06 6.37
CA LEU A 334 -4.20 13.27 5.78
C LEU A 334 -3.47 14.13 6.82
N LEU A 335 -4.03 14.29 8.01
CA LEU A 335 -3.38 14.98 9.12
C LEU A 335 -2.06 14.30 9.48
N LYS A 336 -2.07 12.98 9.64
CA LYS A 336 -0.89 12.15 9.95
C LYS A 336 0.22 12.35 8.91
N ASP A 337 -0.11 12.30 7.63
CA ASP A 337 0.85 12.46 6.53
C ASP A 337 1.47 13.87 6.48
N ASN A 338 0.83 14.86 7.09
CA ASN A 338 1.26 16.26 7.07
C ASN A 338 1.58 16.80 8.48
N ILE A 339 1.73 15.91 9.48
CA ILE A 339 1.77 16.30 10.89
C ILE A 339 2.87 17.30 11.23
N PHE A 340 4.08 17.13 10.67
CA PHE A 340 5.20 18.05 10.91
C PHE A 340 4.90 19.48 10.42
N GLN A 341 4.29 19.60 9.24
CA GLN A 341 3.93 20.90 8.68
C GLN A 341 2.79 21.55 9.47
N LEU A 342 1.81 20.75 9.89
CA LEU A 342 0.70 21.21 10.73
C LEU A 342 1.19 21.70 12.09
N CYS A 343 1.98 20.89 12.81
CA CYS A 343 2.53 21.29 14.11
C CYS A 343 3.42 22.53 14.02
N LYS A 344 4.21 22.69 12.94
CA LYS A 344 4.99 23.91 12.71
C LYS A 344 4.09 25.14 12.52
N SER A 345 3.06 24.99 11.69
CA SER A 345 2.10 26.08 11.42
C SER A 345 1.31 26.45 12.68
N TRP A 346 0.89 25.44 13.44
CA TRP A 346 0.21 25.59 14.72
C TRP A 346 1.11 26.27 15.76
N SER A 347 2.37 25.87 15.87
CA SER A 347 3.35 26.51 16.77
C SER A 347 3.57 27.98 16.44
N SER A 348 3.76 28.33 15.16
CA SER A 348 3.85 29.75 14.74
C SER A 348 2.56 30.53 15.05
N ALA A 349 1.40 29.88 14.99
CA ALA A 349 0.13 30.50 15.37
C ALA A 349 0.03 30.71 16.89
N VAL A 350 0.48 29.75 17.71
CA VAL A 350 0.59 29.89 19.18
C VAL A 350 1.57 31.01 19.54
N GLU A 351 2.70 31.13 18.86
CA GLU A 351 3.64 32.24 19.09
C GLU A 351 2.97 33.59 18.85
N LYS A 352 2.19 33.71 17.77
CA LYS A 352 1.52 34.97 17.39
C LYS A 352 0.30 35.29 18.25
N HIS A 353 -0.54 34.30 18.52
CA HIS A 353 -1.89 34.49 19.09
C HIS A 353 -2.02 33.98 20.53
N GLY A 354 -1.07 33.17 21.00
CA GLY A 354 -1.12 32.52 22.31
C GLY A 354 -2.25 31.51 22.36
N GLY A 355 -2.83 31.32 23.55
CA GLY A 355 -4.00 30.47 23.76
C GLY A 355 -5.33 31.19 23.60
N ARG A 356 -5.33 32.42 23.06
CA ARG A 356 -6.56 33.22 22.91
C ARG A 356 -7.45 32.63 21.83
N MET A 357 -8.75 32.87 21.98
CA MET A 357 -9.73 32.61 20.93
C MET A 357 -9.45 33.52 19.72
N VAL A 358 -9.36 32.93 18.54
CA VAL A 358 -9.14 33.59 17.25
C VAL A 358 -10.28 33.22 16.32
N GLU A 359 -10.81 34.21 15.62
CA GLU A 359 -11.82 34.00 14.59
C GLU A 359 -11.14 33.45 13.32
N THR A 360 -11.57 32.27 12.88
CA THR A 360 -11.17 31.66 11.61
C THR A 360 -12.33 31.74 10.62
N ALA A 361 -12.09 31.36 9.37
CA ALA A 361 -13.15 31.34 8.36
C ALA A 361 -14.27 30.34 8.68
N GLN A 362 -14.03 29.38 9.59
CA GLN A 362 -14.94 28.28 9.91
C GLN A 362 -15.56 28.42 11.31
N ALA A 363 -14.78 28.88 12.29
CA ALA A 363 -15.21 29.00 13.68
C ALA A 363 -14.31 29.93 14.50
N VAL A 364 -14.78 30.31 15.68
CA VAL A 364 -13.92 30.88 16.73
C VAL A 364 -13.25 29.73 17.46
N THR A 365 -11.91 29.72 17.50
CA THR A 365 -11.11 28.61 18.06
C THR A 365 -9.88 29.12 18.80
N ALA A 366 -9.41 28.40 19.82
CA ALA A 366 -8.19 28.70 20.55
C ALA A 366 -7.05 27.79 20.12
N PHE A 367 -5.83 28.33 20.05
CA PHE A 367 -4.63 27.50 19.92
C PHE A 367 -4.25 26.90 21.28
N ARG A 368 -4.88 25.78 21.60
CA ARG A 368 -4.71 25.04 22.86
C ARG A 368 -4.18 23.63 22.62
N PRO A 369 -3.59 22.98 23.64
CA PRO A 369 -3.32 21.55 23.56
C PRO A 369 -4.65 20.76 23.54
N PRO A 370 -4.66 19.54 23.00
CA PRO A 370 -5.80 18.63 23.11
C PRO A 370 -6.12 18.30 24.58
N ASN A 371 -7.37 17.90 24.83
CA ASN A 371 -7.86 17.48 26.15
C ASN A 371 -8.07 15.95 26.24
N GLY A 372 -7.85 15.22 25.13
CA GLY A 372 -7.93 13.76 25.07
C GLY A 372 -7.03 13.02 26.05
N SER A 373 -7.41 11.78 26.39
CA SER A 373 -6.67 10.91 27.29
C SER A 373 -5.31 10.51 26.70
N THR A 374 -5.23 10.33 25.39
CA THR A 374 -3.98 10.02 24.69
C THR A 374 -2.97 11.15 24.86
N PHE A 375 -3.41 12.40 24.74
CA PHE A 375 -2.54 13.57 24.94
C PHE A 375 -1.95 13.59 26.35
N PHE A 376 -2.77 13.46 27.40
CA PHE A 376 -2.28 13.47 28.77
C PHE A 376 -1.40 12.25 29.12
N GLN A 377 -1.62 11.11 28.46
CA GLN A 377 -0.72 9.96 28.58
C GLN A 377 0.66 10.28 27.99
N GLU A 378 0.73 10.91 26.81
CA GLU A 378 2.01 11.33 26.21
C GLU A 378 2.69 12.44 27.04
N VAL A 379 1.93 13.39 27.58
CA VAL A 379 2.47 14.44 28.48
C VAL A 379 3.04 13.82 29.77
N SER A 380 2.34 12.85 30.37
CA SER A 380 2.81 12.13 31.56
C SER A 380 4.14 11.42 31.30
N GLN A 381 4.30 10.81 30.12
CA GLN A 381 5.54 10.16 29.69
C GLN A 381 6.67 11.17 29.42
N HIS A 382 6.36 12.27 28.73
CA HIS A 382 7.33 13.35 28.45
C HIS A 382 7.87 13.96 29.74
N LEU A 383 6.98 14.33 30.67
CA LEU A 383 7.35 14.93 31.95
C LEU A 383 7.92 13.91 32.94
N LYS A 384 7.70 12.61 32.73
CA LYS A 384 8.01 11.52 33.67
C LYS A 384 7.34 11.71 35.04
N VAL A 385 6.09 12.18 35.04
CA VAL A 385 5.28 12.40 36.25
C VAL A 385 3.92 11.75 36.12
N ASN A 386 3.28 11.40 37.25
CA ASN A 386 1.88 11.01 37.24
C ASN A 386 1.00 12.25 37.14
N ILE A 387 -0.10 12.18 36.41
CA ILE A 387 -1.07 13.27 36.27
C ILE A 387 -2.44 12.77 36.71
N GLU A 388 -3.12 13.53 37.58
CA GLU A 388 -4.53 13.30 37.90
C GLU A 388 -5.33 14.56 37.63
N ILE A 389 -6.39 14.43 36.84
CA ILE A 389 -7.24 15.53 36.41
C ILE A 389 -8.62 15.33 37.02
N PHE A 390 -9.03 16.25 37.89
CA PHE A 390 -10.39 16.33 38.39
C PHE A 390 -11.22 17.22 37.46
N THR A 391 -12.45 16.83 37.18
CA THR A 391 -13.39 17.66 36.39
C THR A 391 -14.48 18.19 37.30
N GLY A 392 -14.68 19.51 37.30
CA GLY A 392 -15.76 20.14 38.06
C GLY A 392 -16.01 21.57 37.62
N LYS A 393 -17.16 22.12 38.00
CA LYS A 393 -17.52 23.50 37.68
C LYS A 393 -16.68 24.48 38.50
N ILE A 394 -15.90 25.33 37.82
CA ILE A 394 -15.10 26.38 38.46
C ILE A 394 -15.90 27.68 38.50
N ALA A 395 -16.92 27.75 39.35
CA ALA A 395 -17.69 28.98 39.49
C ALA A 395 -16.82 30.12 40.08
N LYS A 396 -16.84 31.28 39.42
CA LYS A 396 -16.15 32.50 39.85
C LYS A 396 -16.61 32.87 41.26
N GLY A 397 -15.76 32.64 42.24
CA GLY A 397 -16.03 33.05 43.60
C GLY A 397 -16.70 32.01 44.50
N SER A 398 -17.01 30.80 44.04
CA SER A 398 -17.49 29.70 44.90
C SER A 398 -16.50 28.53 45.00
N LEU A 399 -16.75 27.62 45.94
CA LEU A 399 -16.11 26.31 45.95
C LEU A 399 -16.52 25.54 44.68
N PRO A 400 -15.65 24.65 44.16
CA PRO A 400 -16.05 23.76 43.07
C PRO A 400 -17.32 23.00 43.46
N SER A 401 -18.28 22.91 42.55
CA SER A 401 -19.39 21.96 42.67
C SER A 401 -18.83 20.52 42.80
N PRO A 402 -19.60 19.54 43.33
CA PRO A 402 -19.12 18.19 43.49
C PRO A 402 -18.49 17.67 42.19
N ILE A 403 -17.29 17.11 42.31
CA ILE A 403 -16.54 16.57 41.17
C ILE A 403 -17.39 15.52 40.46
N THR A 404 -17.41 15.60 39.14
CA THR A 404 -18.16 14.66 38.32
C THR A 404 -17.33 13.44 37.94
N SER A 405 -16.00 13.57 37.89
CA SER A 405 -15.07 12.50 37.50
C SER A 405 -13.60 12.89 37.76
N SER A 406 -12.70 11.92 37.97
CA SER A 406 -11.26 12.13 37.77
C SER A 406 -10.68 11.22 36.67
N ARG A 407 -9.58 11.65 36.03
CA ARG A 407 -8.80 10.87 35.06
C ARG A 407 -7.37 10.74 35.58
N VAL A 408 -6.79 9.55 35.48
CA VAL A 408 -5.47 9.25 36.05
C VAL A 408 -4.54 8.72 34.96
N PHE A 409 -3.39 9.37 34.81
CA PHE A 409 -2.35 9.04 33.84
C PHE A 409 -1.08 8.72 34.62
N LYS A 410 -0.67 7.45 34.60
CA LYS A 410 0.51 7.00 35.34
C LYS A 410 1.72 6.89 34.43
N CYS A 411 2.86 7.35 34.92
CA CYS A 411 4.15 7.12 34.30
C CYS A 411 4.92 6.09 35.12
N GLN A 412 5.42 5.05 34.48
CA GLN A 412 6.18 4.00 35.17
C GLN A 412 7.44 4.62 35.81
N GLY A 413 7.66 4.34 37.09
CA GLY A 413 8.80 4.84 37.85
C GLY A 413 8.67 6.29 38.35
N ALA A 414 7.61 7.01 37.97
CA ALA A 414 7.38 8.37 38.43
C ALA A 414 7.02 8.42 39.92
N GLN A 415 7.71 9.28 40.67
CA GLN A 415 7.48 9.47 42.11
C GLN A 415 6.54 10.64 42.41
N HIS A 416 6.41 11.58 41.46
CA HIS A 416 5.69 12.83 41.64
C HIS A 416 4.32 12.81 40.97
N TRP A 417 3.42 13.64 41.49
CA TRP A 417 2.04 13.81 40.99
C TRP A 417 1.80 15.28 40.65
N LEU A 418 1.24 15.51 39.47
CA LEU A 418 0.66 16.79 39.05
C LEU A 418 -0.87 16.66 39.09
N TYR A 419 -1.50 17.40 40.00
CA TYR A 419 -2.94 17.42 40.12
C TYR A 419 -3.51 18.66 39.41
N LEU A 420 -4.47 18.44 38.52
CA LEU A 420 -5.13 19.49 37.74
C LEU A 420 -6.63 19.48 38.03
N LEU A 421 -7.26 20.64 38.01
CA LEU A 421 -8.70 20.81 38.01
C LEU A 421 -9.13 21.40 36.67
N GLN A 422 -9.80 20.60 35.86
CA GLN A 422 -10.40 21.02 34.60
C GLN A 422 -11.78 21.63 34.86
N ASP A 423 -12.03 22.81 34.30
CA ASP A 423 -13.38 23.38 34.32
C ASP A 423 -14.30 22.61 33.36
N SER A 424 -15.40 22.08 33.90
CA SER A 424 -16.41 21.35 33.13
C SER A 424 -17.14 22.24 32.11
N GLU A 425 -17.22 23.56 32.33
CA GLU A 425 -17.93 24.48 31.43
C GLU A 425 -17.07 24.96 30.26
N GLU A 426 -15.75 24.77 30.35
CA GLU A 426 -14.79 25.32 29.40
C GLU A 426 -14.16 24.24 28.49
N LEU A 427 -14.72 23.02 28.44
CA LEU A 427 -14.31 21.96 27.50
C LEU A 427 -12.78 21.68 27.42
N GLY A 428 -12.05 21.94 28.49
CA GLY A 428 -10.58 21.80 28.52
C GLY A 428 -9.80 23.01 27.98
N THR A 429 -10.40 24.20 27.92
CA THR A 429 -9.67 25.46 27.70
C THR A 429 -9.10 26.02 28.99
N HIS A 430 -9.60 25.59 30.16
CA HIS A 430 -9.16 26.05 31.47
C HIS A 430 -8.83 24.94 32.44
N TYR A 431 -7.68 25.11 33.12
CA TYR A 431 -7.21 24.26 34.19
C TYR A 431 -6.64 25.12 35.31
N ASP A 432 -6.87 24.67 36.54
CA ASP A 432 -6.17 25.12 37.74
C ASP A 432 -5.20 24.03 38.22
N VAL A 433 -4.14 24.41 38.92
CA VAL A 433 -3.28 23.45 39.63
C VAL A 433 -3.82 23.21 41.04
N LEU A 434 -3.78 21.96 41.48
CA LEU A 434 -4.17 21.55 42.82
C LEU A 434 -2.94 21.14 43.63
N LEU A 435 -2.80 21.70 44.83
CA LEU A 435 -1.75 21.34 45.78
C LEU A 435 -2.34 20.58 46.97
N GLU A 436 -1.93 19.34 47.18
CA GLU A 436 -2.41 18.53 48.30
C GLU A 436 -2.01 19.16 49.64
N LYS A 437 -2.99 19.47 50.48
CA LYS A 437 -2.80 20.23 51.72
C LYS A 437 -1.91 19.45 52.69
N GLY A 438 -0.87 20.12 53.19
CA GLY A 438 0.07 19.56 54.16
C GLY A 438 1.22 18.75 53.53
N LYS A 439 1.25 18.60 52.20
CA LYS A 439 2.37 17.94 51.49
C LYS A 439 3.41 18.97 51.03
N PRO A 440 4.69 18.59 50.87
CA PRO A 440 5.67 19.47 50.24
C PRO A 440 5.24 19.88 48.83
N VAL A 441 5.59 21.10 48.42
CA VAL A 441 5.19 21.67 47.13
C VAL A 441 6.39 21.80 46.22
N SER A 442 6.27 21.45 44.94
CA SER A 442 7.36 21.66 43.97
C SER A 442 7.67 23.15 43.81
N LYS A 443 8.96 23.51 43.84
CA LYS A 443 9.47 24.85 43.51
C LYS A 443 9.00 25.31 42.14
N ALA A 444 8.89 24.44 41.14
CA ALA A 444 8.44 24.82 39.79
C ALA A 444 7.00 25.36 39.79
N ILE A 445 6.11 24.80 40.63
CA ILE A 445 4.75 25.31 40.80
C ILE A 445 4.75 26.67 41.51
N ILE A 446 5.61 26.83 42.53
CA ILE A 446 5.73 28.09 43.28
C ILE A 446 6.28 29.22 42.40
N GLU A 447 7.28 28.95 41.56
CA GLU A 447 7.83 29.94 40.64
C GLU A 447 6.82 30.36 39.57
N GLU A 448 6.06 29.42 39.01
CA GLU A 448 4.94 29.75 38.12
C GLU A 448 3.91 30.62 38.83
N MET A 449 3.53 30.25 40.05
CA MET A 449 2.60 31.00 40.88
C MET A 449 3.11 32.42 41.15
N ASN A 450 4.38 32.59 41.49
CA ASN A 450 4.98 33.91 41.71
C ASN A 450 4.96 34.76 40.43
N SER A 451 5.22 34.14 39.28
CA SER A 451 5.10 34.82 37.99
C SER A 451 3.67 35.24 37.67
N PHE A 452 2.66 34.45 38.06
CA PHE A 452 1.25 34.84 37.92
C PHE A 452 0.91 36.05 38.79
N LEU A 453 1.50 36.13 39.98
CA LEU A 453 1.26 37.21 40.94
C LEU A 453 1.98 38.53 40.60
N ASN A 454 2.69 38.62 39.46
CA ASN A 454 3.52 39.77 39.07
C ASN A 454 4.53 40.19 40.17
N LYS A 455 5.13 39.21 40.86
CA LYS A 455 6.31 39.43 41.70
C LYS A 455 7.60 39.26 40.91
#